data_AF-A0A958JIA9-F1
#
_entry.id   AF-A0A958JIA9-F1
#
_cell.length_a   1.000
_cell.length_b   1.000
_cell.length_c   1.000
_cell.angle_alpha   90.00
_cell.angle_beta   90.00
_cell.angle_gamma   90.00
#
_symmetry.space_group_name_H-M   'P 1'
#
loop_
_entity.id
_entity.type
_entity.pdbx_description
1 polymer ?
#
loop_
_entity_poly.entity_id
_entity_poly.type
_entity_poly.pdbx_seq_one_letter_code
_entity_poly.pdbx_strand_id
1 'polypeptide(L)'
;MVVAAQKAVRVRQCEETIRPPLPAGRPGRKDVPDEVREAAKRTAFVARFIVLREGRRSRAHRLIEAMTWEEETTAAELYKKFRDAFIENGDKLGPVDRDLKRALEHASCSADYFVEQYADRTTLSFREALEDYERSNRLLFGDDPHDVPRSGGWRLPSDPK
;
A
#
# COMPACT_ATOMS: atom_id res chain seq x y z
N MET A 1 37.14 4.66 27.25
CA MET A 1 36.95 4.15 25.87
C MET A 1 36.09 2.90 25.91
N VAL A 2 34.78 3.02 25.66
CA VAL A 2 33.90 1.84 25.43
C VAL A 2 32.84 2.25 24.41
N VAL A 3 33.22 2.26 23.12
CA VAL A 3 32.29 2.48 22.00
C VAL A 3 32.37 1.23 21.12
N ALA A 4 31.68 0.15 21.53
CA ALA A 4 31.60 -1.06 20.71
C ALA A 4 30.41 -2.00 21.01
N ALA A 5 29.51 -1.72 21.95
CA ALA A 5 28.52 -2.72 22.40
C ALA A 5 27.04 -2.39 22.12
N GLN A 6 26.70 -1.31 21.41
CA GLN A 6 25.29 -0.90 21.20
C GLN A 6 24.72 -1.22 19.81
N LYS A 7 25.43 -1.96 18.96
CA LYS A 7 25.01 -2.17 17.56
C LYS A 7 24.36 -3.53 17.24
N ALA A 8 24.09 -4.39 18.23
CA ALA A 8 23.64 -5.76 18.01
C ALA A 8 22.27 -6.16 18.62
N VAL A 9 21.49 -5.21 19.17
CA VAL A 9 20.22 -5.52 19.88
C VAL A 9 19.01 -4.83 19.23
N ARG A 10 19.00 -4.65 17.91
CA ARG A 10 17.87 -4.00 17.21
C ARG A 10 17.43 -4.70 15.93
N VAL A 11 17.55 -6.04 15.93
CA VAL A 11 17.03 -6.91 14.85
C VAL A 11 16.46 -8.20 15.46
N ARG A 12 15.72 -8.12 16.58
CA ARG A 12 14.85 -9.22 17.09
C ARG A 12 13.82 -8.63 18.06
N GLN A 13 12.78 -7.99 17.52
CA GLN A 13 11.55 -7.68 18.26
C GLN A 13 10.47 -7.33 17.21
N CYS A 14 10.14 -8.33 16.41
CA CYS A 14 8.95 -8.37 15.57
C CYS A 14 8.25 -9.72 15.77
N GLU A 15 8.24 -10.22 16.99
CA GLU A 15 7.42 -11.35 17.39
C GLU A 15 6.83 -10.98 18.76
N GLU A 16 5.53 -11.22 18.92
CA GLU A 16 4.76 -10.95 20.14
C GLU A 16 4.37 -9.48 20.40
N THR A 17 3.80 -8.81 19.40
CA THR A 17 2.74 -7.84 19.71
C THR A 17 1.45 -8.60 19.89
N ILE A 18 0.86 -8.46 21.09
CA ILE A 18 -0.46 -8.94 21.53
C ILE A 18 -1.44 -8.94 20.36
N ARG A 19 -1.70 -10.12 19.79
CA ARG A 19 -2.71 -10.28 18.74
C ARG A 19 -4.07 -10.27 19.43
N PRO A 20 -4.96 -9.28 19.17
CA PRO A 20 -6.31 -9.37 19.68
C PRO A 20 -6.96 -10.65 19.14
N PRO A 21 -7.77 -11.36 19.96
CA PRO A 21 -8.49 -12.52 19.48
C PRO A 21 -9.36 -12.11 18.29
N LEU A 22 -9.24 -12.86 17.19
CA LEU A 22 -10.07 -12.65 16.01
C LEU A 22 -11.55 -12.78 16.42
N PRO A 23 -12.44 -11.92 15.91
CA PRO A 23 -13.87 -12.05 16.20
C PRO A 23 -14.35 -13.43 15.75
N ALA A 24 -15.02 -14.14 16.67
CA ALA A 24 -15.57 -15.47 16.42
C ALA A 24 -16.65 -15.37 15.33
N GLY A 25 -16.47 -16.13 14.23
CA GLY A 25 -17.47 -16.23 13.16
C GLY A 25 -17.01 -15.85 11.75
N ARG A 26 -15.72 -15.56 11.51
CA ARG A 26 -15.25 -15.39 10.12
C ARG A 26 -15.22 -16.75 9.42
N PRO A 27 -15.71 -16.87 8.17
CA PRO A 27 -15.55 -18.08 7.38
C PRO A 27 -14.07 -18.47 7.35
N GLY A 28 -13.81 -19.78 7.36
CA GLY A 28 -12.46 -20.29 7.45
C GLY A 28 -11.61 -19.68 6.34
N ARG A 29 -10.33 -19.42 6.64
CA ARG A 29 -9.31 -18.94 5.70
C ARG A 29 -9.26 -19.69 4.35
N LYS A 30 -9.92 -20.85 4.21
CA LYS A 30 -9.93 -21.72 3.04
C LYS A 30 -11.12 -21.51 2.10
N ASP A 31 -12.15 -20.75 2.49
CA ASP A 31 -13.42 -20.71 1.72
C ASP A 31 -13.54 -19.50 0.79
N VAL A 32 -12.58 -18.57 0.82
CA VAL A 32 -12.58 -17.40 -0.07
C VAL A 32 -12.03 -17.79 -1.45
N PRO A 33 -12.76 -17.50 -2.56
CA PRO A 33 -12.30 -17.77 -3.92
C PRO A 33 -10.95 -17.10 -4.22
N ASP A 34 -10.12 -17.74 -5.04
CA ASP A 34 -8.78 -17.23 -5.36
C ASP A 34 -8.84 -15.85 -6.06
N GLU A 35 -9.84 -15.62 -6.91
CA GLU A 35 -10.08 -14.34 -7.57
C GLU A 35 -10.28 -13.19 -6.55
N VAL A 36 -11.06 -13.46 -5.49
CA VAL A 36 -11.29 -12.50 -4.40
C VAL A 36 -10.00 -12.24 -3.61
N ARG A 37 -9.15 -13.26 -3.44
CA ARG A 37 -7.84 -13.09 -2.79
C ARG A 37 -6.89 -12.27 -3.63
N GLU A 38 -6.86 -12.49 -4.95
CA GLU A 38 -6.00 -11.71 -5.84
C GLU A 38 -6.45 -10.26 -5.93
N ALA A 39 -7.77 -10.00 -5.97
CA ALA A 39 -8.32 -8.65 -5.84
C ALA A 39 -7.92 -8.00 -4.51
N ALA A 40 -8.06 -8.71 -3.38
CA ALA A 40 -7.67 -8.22 -2.07
C ALA A 40 -6.16 -7.90 -1.98
N LYS A 41 -5.29 -8.78 -2.52
CA LYS A 41 -3.85 -8.54 -2.59
C LYS A 41 -3.53 -7.32 -3.44
N ARG A 42 -4.20 -7.16 -4.58
CA ARG A 42 -4.04 -5.98 -5.44
C ARG A 42 -4.38 -4.70 -4.67
N THR A 43 -5.54 -4.64 -4.01
CA THR A 43 -5.94 -3.49 -3.19
C THR A 43 -4.93 -3.20 -2.08
N ALA A 44 -4.50 -4.22 -1.33
CA ALA A 44 -3.51 -4.08 -0.26
C ALA A 44 -2.15 -3.56 -0.77
N PHE A 45 -1.71 -4.03 -1.95
CA PHE A 45 -0.49 -3.57 -2.60
C PHE A 45 -0.57 -2.09 -2.94
N VAL A 46 -1.63 -1.67 -3.64
CA VAL A 46 -1.80 -0.27 -4.09
C VAL A 46 -1.93 0.67 -2.88
N ALA A 47 -2.76 0.33 -1.89
CA ALA A 47 -2.91 1.12 -0.68
C ALA A 47 -1.59 1.28 0.07
N ARG A 48 -0.80 0.20 0.20
CA ARG A 48 0.50 0.28 0.86
C ARG A 48 1.51 1.11 0.05
N PHE A 49 1.48 0.99 -1.27
CA PHE A 49 2.35 1.74 -2.15
C PHE A 49 2.08 3.26 -2.07
N ILE A 50 0.80 3.67 -2.03
CA ILE A 50 0.38 5.06 -1.80
C ILE A 50 1.02 5.61 -0.51
N VAL A 51 0.92 4.86 0.59
CA VAL A 51 1.50 5.25 1.88
C VAL A 51 3.04 5.32 1.85
N LEU A 52 3.71 4.41 1.16
CA LEU A 52 5.17 4.40 1.12
C LEU A 52 5.76 5.51 0.24
N ARG A 53 5.01 5.97 -0.76
CA ARG A 53 5.44 6.97 -1.74
C ARG A 53 4.84 8.36 -1.51
N GLU A 54 4.24 8.55 -0.35
CA GLU A 54 3.94 9.84 0.26
C GLU A 54 5.05 10.88 0.05
N GLY A 55 4.68 12.05 -0.49
CA GLY A 55 5.53 13.24 -0.52
C GLY A 55 6.60 13.20 -1.61
N ARG A 56 6.57 12.17 -2.46
CA ARG A 56 7.43 12.06 -3.64
C ARG A 56 6.61 12.39 -4.88
N ARG A 57 7.16 13.22 -5.75
CA ARG A 57 6.59 13.50 -7.06
C ARG A 57 7.69 13.43 -8.11
N SER A 58 7.44 12.65 -9.15
CA SER A 58 8.24 12.56 -10.38
C SER A 58 7.26 12.35 -11.52
N ARG A 59 7.72 12.45 -12.77
CA ARG A 59 6.87 12.18 -13.93
C ARG A 59 6.37 10.73 -13.94
N ALA A 60 7.12 9.77 -13.40
CA ALA A 60 6.63 8.40 -13.19
C ALA A 60 5.36 8.33 -12.33
N HIS A 61 5.23 9.18 -11.31
CA HIS A 61 4.01 9.23 -10.48
C HIS A 61 2.81 9.69 -11.32
N ARG A 62 2.98 10.67 -12.21
CA ARG A 62 1.90 11.09 -13.12
C ARG A 62 1.49 9.99 -14.11
N LEU A 63 2.45 9.19 -14.57
CA LEU A 63 2.17 8.02 -15.41
C LEU A 63 1.35 6.98 -14.64
N ILE A 64 1.73 6.72 -13.37
CA ILE A 64 1.01 5.79 -12.50
C ILE A 64 -0.39 6.31 -12.14
N GLU A 65 -0.55 7.60 -11.87
CA GLU A 65 -1.86 8.24 -11.59
C GLU A 65 -2.87 8.05 -12.73
N ALA A 66 -2.38 7.97 -13.97
CA ALA A 66 -3.20 7.73 -15.16
C ALA A 66 -3.37 6.24 -15.50
N MET A 67 -2.75 5.33 -14.74
CA MET A 67 -2.76 3.91 -15.03
C MET A 67 -4.08 3.26 -14.64
N THR A 68 -4.61 2.45 -15.55
CA THR A 68 -5.73 1.53 -15.34
C THR A 68 -5.27 0.09 -15.48
N TRP A 69 -6.07 -0.85 -14.98
CA TRP A 69 -5.78 -2.27 -15.06
C TRP A 69 -7.07 -3.10 -15.13
N GLU A 70 -6.93 -4.30 -15.71
CA GLU A 70 -8.03 -5.26 -15.83
C GLU A 70 -8.32 -5.95 -14.49
N GLU A 71 -9.51 -6.51 -14.35
CA GLU A 71 -9.98 -7.21 -13.14
C GLU A 71 -9.06 -8.35 -12.72
N GLU A 72 -8.44 -9.04 -13.67
CA GLU A 72 -7.55 -10.17 -13.47
C GLU A 72 -6.11 -9.76 -13.17
N THR A 73 -5.77 -8.46 -13.30
CA THR A 73 -4.40 -7.99 -13.08
C THR A 73 -3.97 -8.27 -11.63
N THR A 74 -2.91 -9.02 -11.42
CA THR A 74 -2.40 -9.39 -10.10
C THR A 74 -1.58 -8.26 -9.46
N ALA A 75 -1.37 -8.33 -8.14
CA ALA A 75 -0.46 -7.42 -7.43
C ALA A 75 0.98 -7.49 -7.98
N ALA A 76 1.43 -8.68 -8.41
CA ALA A 76 2.76 -8.87 -8.98
C ALA A 76 2.92 -8.22 -10.37
N GLU A 77 1.84 -8.19 -11.16
CA GLU A 77 1.82 -7.47 -12.44
C GLU A 77 1.80 -5.96 -12.24
N LEU A 78 1.02 -5.45 -11.28
CA LEU A 78 1.08 -4.03 -10.92
C LEU A 78 2.45 -3.62 -10.39
N TYR A 79 3.11 -4.47 -9.60
CA TYR A 79 4.50 -4.24 -9.19
C TYR A 79 5.41 -4.00 -10.41
N LYS A 80 5.29 -4.82 -11.45
CA LYS A 80 6.10 -4.68 -12.67
C LYS A 80 5.73 -3.39 -13.41
N LYS A 81 4.45 -3.15 -13.66
CA LYS A 81 3.96 -1.92 -14.33
C LYS A 81 4.43 -0.65 -13.63
N PHE A 82 4.34 -0.60 -12.29
CA PHE A 82 4.79 0.57 -11.53
C PHE A 82 6.30 0.72 -11.60
N ARG A 83 7.05 -0.38 -11.47
CA ARG A 83 8.51 -0.38 -11.61
C ARG A 83 8.94 0.13 -12.99
N ASP A 84 8.29 -0.33 -14.04
CA ASP A 84 8.61 0.04 -15.42
C ASP A 84 8.37 1.54 -15.65
N ALA A 85 7.30 2.12 -15.08
CA ALA A 85 7.07 3.56 -15.13
C ALA A 85 8.23 4.38 -14.50
N PHE A 86 8.87 3.88 -13.44
CA PHE A 86 10.07 4.52 -12.86
C PHE A 86 11.32 4.32 -13.72
N ILE A 87 11.47 3.15 -14.35
CA ILE A 87 12.58 2.86 -15.27
C ILE A 87 12.53 3.78 -16.47
N GLU A 88 11.37 3.88 -17.13
CA GLU A 88 11.15 4.72 -18.30
C GLU A 88 11.41 6.20 -18.01
N ASN A 89 11.11 6.63 -16.78
CA ASN A 89 11.38 8.00 -16.34
C ASN A 89 12.85 8.25 -15.95
N GLY A 90 13.69 7.21 -15.85
CA GLY A 90 15.09 7.32 -15.41
C GLY A 90 15.25 7.57 -13.90
N ASP A 91 14.28 7.15 -13.08
CA ASP A 91 14.36 7.28 -11.64
C ASP A 91 15.43 6.35 -11.03
N LYS A 92 15.99 6.76 -9.89
CA LYS A 92 16.88 5.89 -9.10
C LYS A 92 16.09 4.74 -8.52
N LEU A 93 16.30 3.52 -9.04
CA LEU A 93 15.49 2.35 -8.68
C LEU A 93 15.71 1.84 -7.25
N GLY A 94 16.88 2.05 -6.64
CA GLY A 94 17.18 1.47 -5.32
C GLY A 94 16.14 1.78 -4.22
N PRO A 95 15.74 3.05 -4.03
CA PRO A 95 14.62 3.40 -3.15
C PRO A 95 13.27 2.89 -3.64
N VAL A 96 12.99 2.98 -4.94
CA VAL A 96 11.72 2.57 -5.56
C VAL A 96 11.46 1.07 -5.39
N ASP A 97 12.43 0.24 -5.78
CA ASP A 97 12.36 -1.23 -5.65
C ASP A 97 12.16 -1.65 -4.19
N ARG A 98 12.76 -0.93 -3.24
CA ARG A 98 12.55 -1.19 -1.81
C ARG A 98 11.11 -0.94 -1.39
N ASP A 99 10.53 0.18 -1.82
CA ASP A 99 9.15 0.52 -1.47
C ASP A 99 8.15 -0.42 -2.16
N LEU A 100 8.37 -0.75 -3.44
CA LEU A 100 7.55 -1.72 -4.18
C LEU A 100 7.59 -3.11 -3.55
N LYS A 101 8.78 -3.59 -3.13
CA LYS A 101 8.92 -4.88 -2.43
C LYS A 101 8.18 -4.88 -1.10
N ARG A 102 8.35 -3.82 -0.30
CA ARG A 102 7.63 -3.67 0.98
C ARG A 102 6.11 -3.61 0.80
N ALA A 103 5.62 -3.03 -0.29
CA ALA A 103 4.20 -3.02 -0.63
C ALA A 103 3.70 -4.44 -0.98
N LEU A 104 4.45 -5.18 -1.79
CA LEU A 104 4.08 -6.53 -2.20
C LEU A 104 4.13 -7.53 -1.04
N GLU A 105 5.17 -7.46 -0.21
CA GLU A 105 5.29 -8.26 1.02
C GLU A 105 4.14 -7.97 1.99
N HIS A 106 3.77 -6.69 2.14
CA HIS A 106 2.61 -6.32 2.94
C HIS A 106 1.33 -6.95 2.40
N ALA A 107 1.08 -6.85 1.09
CA ALA A 107 -0.11 -7.42 0.45
C ALA A 107 -0.22 -8.93 0.69
N SER A 108 0.88 -9.66 0.49
CA SER A 108 0.93 -11.11 0.73
C SER A 108 0.61 -11.51 2.17
N CYS A 109 0.95 -10.67 3.14
CA CYS A 109 0.68 -10.95 4.55
C CYS A 109 -0.68 -10.43 5.02
N SER A 110 -1.09 -9.23 4.60
CA SER A 110 -2.26 -8.54 5.14
C SER A 110 -3.56 -8.94 4.47
N ALA A 111 -3.53 -9.26 3.16
CA ALA A 111 -4.71 -9.68 2.42
C ALA A 111 -5.35 -10.93 3.05
N ASP A 112 -4.56 -11.84 3.63
CA ASP A 112 -5.07 -13.05 4.30
C ASP A 112 -5.88 -12.78 5.57
N TYR A 113 -5.70 -11.62 6.21
CA TYR A 113 -6.43 -11.25 7.43
C TYR A 113 -7.61 -10.31 7.15
N PHE A 114 -7.50 -9.52 6.07
CA PHE A 114 -8.44 -8.46 5.73
C PHE A 114 -9.02 -8.65 4.33
N VAL A 115 -9.17 -9.90 3.89
CA VAL A 115 -9.54 -10.24 2.51
C VAL A 115 -10.85 -9.59 2.10
N GLU A 116 -11.88 -9.65 2.95
CA GLU A 116 -13.18 -9.02 2.71
C GLU A 116 -13.04 -7.50 2.60
N GLN A 117 -12.34 -6.87 3.55
CA GLN A 117 -12.17 -5.41 3.58
C GLN A 117 -11.41 -4.87 2.36
N TYR A 118 -10.44 -5.64 1.87
CA TYR A 118 -9.68 -5.27 0.68
C TYR A 118 -10.41 -5.61 -0.62
N ALA A 119 -11.16 -6.71 -0.66
CA ALA A 119 -11.96 -7.10 -1.82
C ALA A 119 -13.10 -6.09 -2.07
N ASP A 120 -13.79 -5.65 -1.02
CA ASP A 120 -14.86 -4.65 -1.10
C ASP A 120 -14.38 -3.28 -1.61
N ARG A 121 -13.07 -3.04 -1.55
CA ARG A 121 -12.41 -1.79 -1.95
C ARG A 121 -11.57 -1.95 -3.22
N THR A 122 -11.84 -3.00 -3.99
CA THR A 122 -11.15 -3.24 -5.25
C THR A 122 -11.44 -2.09 -6.22
N THR A 123 -10.38 -1.63 -6.89
CA THR A 123 -10.41 -0.57 -7.88
C THR A 123 -9.74 -1.04 -9.17
N LEU A 124 -10.01 -0.35 -10.29
CA LEU A 124 -9.45 -0.64 -11.61
C LEU A 124 -8.51 0.46 -12.12
N SER A 125 -8.27 1.47 -11.30
CA SER A 125 -7.35 2.55 -11.62
C SER A 125 -6.64 3.09 -10.38
N PHE A 126 -5.45 3.67 -10.60
CA PHE A 126 -4.69 4.28 -9.50
C PHE A 126 -5.43 5.47 -8.90
N ARG A 127 -6.15 6.23 -9.73
CA ARG A 127 -6.95 7.38 -9.31
C ARG A 127 -8.04 6.97 -8.32
N GLU A 128 -8.82 5.95 -8.64
CA GLU A 128 -9.86 5.44 -7.73
C GLU A 128 -9.27 4.94 -6.41
N ALA A 129 -8.14 4.23 -6.46
CA ALA A 129 -7.45 3.76 -5.26
C ALA A 129 -6.98 4.93 -4.38
N LEU A 130 -6.55 6.03 -5.02
CA LEU A 130 -6.12 7.24 -4.33
C LEU A 130 -7.31 7.98 -3.70
N GLU A 131 -8.42 8.12 -4.41
CA GLU A 131 -9.67 8.69 -3.89
C GLU A 131 -10.21 7.89 -2.70
N ASP A 132 -10.17 6.56 -2.79
CA ASP A 132 -10.58 5.66 -1.71
C ASP A 132 -9.67 5.77 -0.48
N TYR A 133 -8.36 5.92 -0.69
CA TYR A 133 -7.40 6.22 0.37
C TYR A 133 -7.69 7.58 1.04
N GLU A 134 -7.91 8.64 0.27
CA GLU A 134 -8.24 9.97 0.79
C GLU A 134 -9.58 9.99 1.54
N ARG A 135 -10.58 9.25 1.05
CA ARG A 135 -11.86 9.03 1.77
C ARG A 135 -11.63 8.36 3.12
N SER A 136 -10.77 7.34 3.19
CA SER A 136 -10.42 6.70 4.46
C SER A 136 -9.72 7.63 5.43
N ASN A 137 -8.81 8.49 4.94
CA ASN A 137 -8.17 9.49 5.78
C ASN A 137 -9.19 10.50 6.35
N ARG A 138 -10.13 10.98 5.54
CA ARG A 138 -11.20 11.88 6.01
C ARG A 138 -12.08 11.22 7.07
N LEU A 139 -12.42 9.94 6.89
CA LEU A 139 -13.22 9.20 7.88
C LEU A 139 -12.49 9.01 9.22
N LEU A 140 -11.17 8.84 9.20
CA LEU A 140 -10.36 8.57 10.40
C LEU A 140 -9.96 9.85 11.15
N PHE A 141 -9.68 10.93 10.42
CA PHE A 141 -9.08 12.14 10.97
C PHE A 141 -9.97 13.38 10.83
N GLY A 142 -11.12 13.29 10.16
CA GLY A 142 -11.99 14.43 9.87
C GLY A 142 -11.54 15.22 8.64
N ASP A 143 -12.23 16.35 8.41
CA ASP A 143 -11.99 17.21 7.24
C ASP A 143 -10.90 18.28 7.50
N ASP A 144 -10.44 18.44 8.75
CA ASP A 144 -9.35 19.38 9.05
C ASP A 144 -8.01 18.82 8.51
N PRO A 145 -7.37 19.51 7.54
CA PRO A 145 -6.07 19.08 7.02
C PRO A 145 -4.95 19.02 8.08
N HIS A 146 -5.14 19.64 9.24
CA HIS A 146 -4.22 19.59 10.37
C HIS A 146 -4.33 18.31 11.20
N ASP A 147 -5.49 17.65 11.19
CA ASP A 147 -5.77 16.41 11.92
C ASP A 147 -5.29 15.17 11.15
N VAL A 148 -5.23 15.26 9.82
CA VAL A 148 -4.61 14.23 8.98
C VAL A 148 -3.10 14.19 9.26
N PRO A 149 -2.51 13.02 9.58
CA PRO A 149 -1.07 12.89 9.77
C PRO A 149 -0.30 13.57 8.63
N ARG A 150 0.56 14.53 8.97
CA ARG A 150 1.31 15.35 7.98
C ARG A 150 2.47 14.60 7.31
N SER A 151 2.75 13.38 7.73
CA SER A 151 3.37 12.39 6.85
C SER A 151 2.22 11.81 6.02
N GLY A 152 1.92 12.21 4.80
CA GLY A 152 2.70 12.86 3.76
C GLY A 152 2.14 12.49 2.38
N GLY A 153 0.83 12.24 2.22
CA GLY A 153 0.12 11.51 1.14
C GLY A 153 0.75 11.49 -0.25
N TRP A 154 0.64 10.37 -0.99
CA TRP A 154 0.25 10.59 -2.39
C TRP A 154 -1.11 11.27 -2.28
N ARG A 155 -1.19 12.51 -2.77
CA ARG A 155 -2.41 13.30 -2.74
C ARG A 155 -2.73 13.70 -4.15
N LEU A 156 -4.02 13.68 -4.49
CA LEU A 156 -4.48 14.31 -5.71
C LEU A 156 -4.02 15.77 -5.71
N PRO A 157 -3.66 16.34 -6.86
CA PRO A 157 -3.49 17.77 -6.96
C PRO A 157 -4.79 18.42 -6.48
N SER A 158 -4.73 19.28 -5.47
CA SER A 158 -5.82 20.23 -5.23
C SER A 158 -6.00 21.03 -6.51
N ASP A 159 -7.25 21.22 -6.93
CA ASP A 159 -7.58 21.99 -8.13
C ASP A 159 -6.73 23.27 -8.20
N PRO A 160 -6.20 23.64 -9.39
CA PRO A 160 -5.47 24.87 -9.54
C PRO A 160 -6.39 26.03 -9.13
N LYS A 161 -5.99 26.78 -8.11
CA LYS A 161 -6.53 28.11 -7.84
C LYS A 161 -6.28 29.04 -9.02
#